data_AF-B0KT07-F1
#
_entry.id   AF-B0KT07-F1
#
_cell.length_a   1.000
_cell.length_b   1.000
_cell.length_c   1.000
_cell.angle_alpha   90.00
_cell.angle_beta   90.00
_cell.angle_gamma   90.00
#
_symmetry.space_group_name_H-M   'P 1'
#
loop_
_entity.id
_entity.type
_entity.pdbx_description
1 polymer ?
#
loop_
_entity_poly.entity_id
_entity_poly.type
_entity_poly.pdbx_seq_one_letter_code
_entity_poly.pdbx_strand_id
1 'polypeptide(L)' 'MATTCRTSDGDLLDVICQHYYGHLNGSVEVVLEANPDLAREVQPYRAGLLIQLPDLSAPAVELLQLFD' A
#
# COMPACT_ATOMS: atom_id res chain seq x y z
N MET A 1 2.46 -6.26 -13.08
CA MET A 1 3.71 -5.48 -13.31
C MET A 1 3.85 -4.55 -12.12
N ALA A 2 5.01 -4.49 -11.44
CA ALA A 2 5.15 -3.61 -10.28
C ALA A 2 5.07 -2.13 -10.72
N THR A 3 4.17 -1.36 -10.09
CA THR A 3 4.00 0.07 -10.33
C THR A 3 4.88 0.83 -9.36
N THR A 4 5.72 1.74 -9.83
CA THR A 4 6.51 2.61 -8.93
C THR A 4 5.77 3.93 -8.71
N CYS A 5 5.45 4.24 -7.46
CA CYS A 5 4.84 5.51 -7.06
C CYS A 5 5.87 6.39 -6.35
N ARG A 6 5.70 7.71 -6.46
CA ARG A 6 6.54 8.69 -5.76
C ARG A 6 5.74 9.31 -4.62
N THR A 7 6.27 9.27 -3.40
CA THR A 7 5.64 9.93 -2.25
C THR A 7 5.77 11.45 -2.34
N SER A 8 4.84 12.14 -1.70
CA SER A 8 4.88 13.56 -1.37
C SER A 8 5.17 13.74 0.12
N ASP A 9 5.33 14.99 0.55
CA ASP A 9 5.66 15.30 1.93
C ASP A 9 4.44 15.01 2.84
N GLY A 10 4.64 14.19 3.86
CA GLY A 10 3.56 13.77 4.76
C GLY A 10 2.78 12.55 4.31
N ASP A 11 3.19 11.89 3.21
CA ASP A 11 2.54 10.66 2.77
C ASP A 11 2.72 9.52 3.79
N LEU A 12 1.67 8.70 3.91
CA LEU A 12 1.65 7.53 4.79
C LEU A 12 1.48 6.27 3.96
N LEU A 13 2.16 5.19 4.36
CA LEU A 13 2.09 3.92 3.64
C LEU A 13 0.65 3.39 3.54
N ASP A 14 -0.07 3.44 4.67
CA ASP A 14 -1.49 3.06 4.73
C ASP A 14 -2.33 3.88 3.75
N VAL A 15 -2.18 5.19 3.71
CA VAL A 15 -2.98 6.04 2.80
C VAL A 15 -2.73 5.69 1.34
N ILE A 16 -1.46 5.48 0.97
CA ILE A 16 -1.08 5.07 -0.39
C ILE A 16 -1.68 3.69 -0.72
N CYS A 17 -1.54 2.73 0.19
CA CYS A 17 -2.08 1.38 0.00
C CYS A 17 -3.62 1.40 -0.12
N GLN A 18 -4.30 2.17 0.74
CA GLN A 18 -5.74 2.35 0.72
C GLN A 18 -6.21 3.03 -0.58
N HIS A 19 -5.49 4.05 -1.08
CA HIS A 19 -5.83 4.73 -2.32
C HIS A 19 -5.58 3.89 -3.56
N TYR A 20 -4.46 3.16 -3.60
CA TYR A 20 -4.06 2.38 -4.78
C TYR A 20 -4.78 1.04 -4.86
N TYR A 21 -4.84 0.28 -3.76
CA TYR A 21 -5.45 -1.04 -3.73
C TYR A 21 -6.92 -1.03 -3.27
N GLY A 22 -7.37 0.04 -2.59
CA GLY A 22 -8.72 0.09 -2.01
C GLY A 22 -8.84 -0.63 -0.66
N HIS A 23 -7.77 -1.26 -0.17
CA HIS A 23 -7.72 -1.93 1.13
C HIS A 23 -6.31 -1.93 1.71
N LEU A 24 -6.22 -2.18 3.01
CA LEU A 24 -4.97 -2.30 3.76
C LEU A 24 -4.62 -3.75 4.11
N ASN A 25 -5.61 -4.65 4.05
CA ASN A 25 -5.45 -6.05 4.46
C ASN A 25 -4.46 -6.79 3.56
N GLY A 26 -3.30 -7.17 4.09
CA GLY A 26 -2.21 -7.79 3.33
C GLY A 26 -1.46 -6.84 2.40
N SER A 27 -1.91 -5.59 2.24
CA SER A 27 -1.32 -4.67 1.27
C SER A 27 -0.02 -4.07 1.76
N VAL A 28 -0.03 -3.61 3.01
CA VAL A 28 1.12 -2.98 3.65
C VAL A 28 2.27 -3.97 3.78
N GLU A 29 1.97 -5.21 4.18
CA GLU A 29 2.94 -6.29 4.36
C GLU A 29 3.69 -6.59 3.06
N VAL A 30 2.95 -6.81 1.97
CA VAL A 30 3.55 -7.13 0.67
C VAL A 30 4.34 -5.94 0.10
N VAL A 31 3.88 -4.70 0.33
CA VAL A 31 4.65 -3.50 -0.05
C VAL A 31 5.93 -3.39 0.78
N LEU A 32 5.91 -3.67 2.08
CA LEU A 32 7.11 -3.67 2.92
C LEU A 32 8.08 -4.80 2.57
N GLU A 33 7.58 -5.98 2.20
CA GLU A 33 8.40 -7.09 1.70
C GLU A 33 9.09 -6.72 0.38
N ALA A 34 8.38 -6.04 -0.52
CA ALA A 34 8.94 -5.55 -1.77
C ALA A 34 9.88 -4.34 -1.56
N ASN A 35 9.73 -3.59 -0.46
CA ASN A 35 10.51 -2.39 -0.15
C ASN A 35 11.06 -2.46 1.29
N PRO A 36 12.05 -3.31 1.57
CA PRO A 36 12.59 -3.48 2.92
C PRO A 36 13.23 -2.19 3.47
N ASP A 37 13.76 -1.32 2.60
CA ASP A 37 14.28 -0.01 2.99
C ASP A 37 13.19 0.92 3.53
N LEU A 38 11.95 0.75 3.07
CA LEU A 38 10.80 1.56 3.48
C LEU A 38 10.41 1.34 4.94
N ALA A 39 10.65 0.12 5.45
CA ALA A 39 10.41 -0.24 6.85
C ALA A 39 11.35 0.50 7.82
N ARG A 40 12.48 1.01 7.32
CA ARG A 40 13.47 1.77 8.10
C ARG A 40 13.26 3.27 8.04
N GLU A 41 12.54 3.77 7.03
CA GLU A 41 12.15 5.18 6.94
C GLU A 41 11.07 5.48 7.98
N VAL A 42 11.20 6.63 8.65
CA VAL A 42 10.21 7.09 9.63
C VAL A 42 9.01 7.67 8.87
N GLN A 43 7.81 7.24 9.25
CA GLN A 43 6.56 7.83 8.77
C GLN A 43 6.19 9.05 9.63
N PRO A 44 5.69 10.15 9.05
CA PRO A 44 5.30 10.36 7.64
C PRO A 44 6.49 10.45 6.68
N TYR A 45 6.34 9.91 5.47
CA TYR A 45 7.40 9.93 4.48
C TYR A 45 7.65 11.34 3.95
N ARG A 46 8.92 11.61 3.63
CA ARG A 46 9.34 12.79 2.89
C ARG A 46 8.93 12.69 1.42
N ALA A 47 8.76 13.84 0.77
CA ALA A 47 8.55 13.89 -0.67
C ALA A 47 9.73 13.29 -1.45
N GLY A 48 9.43 12.63 -2.57
CA GLY A 48 10.42 12.13 -3.51
C GLY A 48 10.90 10.71 -3.23
N LEU A 49 10.31 10.00 -2.27
CA LEU A 49 10.60 8.59 -2.05
C LEU A 49 9.96 7.75 -3.16
N LEU A 50 10.67 6.74 -3.65
CA LEU A 50 10.15 5.82 -4.64
C LEU A 50 9.69 4.54 -3.94
N ILE A 51 8.41 4.23 -4.03
CA ILE A 51 7.80 3.03 -3.46
C ILE A 51 7.40 2.11 -4.61
N GLN A 52 7.86 0.87 -4.58
CA GLN A 52 7.39 -0.16 -5.49
C GLN A 52 6.09 -0.76 -4.96
N LEU A 53 4.99 -0.55 -5.69
CA LEU A 53 3.68 -1.14 -5.44
C LEU A 53 3.55 -2.41 -6.29
N PRO A 54 3.78 -3.61 -5.72
CA PRO A 54 3.56 -4.86 -6.41
C PRO A 54 2.08 -5.05 -6.78
N ASP A 55 1.79 -5.87 -7.78
CA ASP A 55 0.41 -6.23 -8.10
C ASP A 55 -0.16 -7.09 -6.96
N LEU A 56 -1.03 -6.49 -6.14
CA LEU A 56 -1.90 -7.21 -5.25
C LEU A 56 -3.15 -7.59 -6.03
N SER A 57 -3.49 -8.87 -6.01
CA SER A 57 -4.81 -9.28 -6.47
C SER A 57 -5.82 -8.52 -5.61
N ALA A 58 -6.68 -7.73 -6.27
CA ALA A 58 -7.74 -6.99 -5.61
C ALA A 58 -8.44 -7.91 -4.59
N PRO A 59 -8.80 -7.39 -3.40
CA PRO A 59 -9.42 -8.21 -2.40
C PRO A 59 -10.66 -8.75 -3.08
N ALA A 60 -10.81 -10.09 -3.09
CA ALA A 60 -12.07 -10.68 -3.48
C ALA A 60 -13.09 -9.94 -2.62
N VAL A 61 -13.96 -9.15 -3.27
CA VAL A 61 -15.07 -8.50 -2.59
C VAL A 61 -15.90 -9.66 -2.11
N GLU A 62 -15.62 -10.12 -0.91
CA GLU A 62 -16.39 -11.14 -0.25
C GLU A 62 -17.67 -10.40 0.12
N LEU A 63 -18.60 -10.42 -0.83
CA LEU A 63 -19.97 -9.99 -0.64
C LEU A 63 -20.56 -10.90 0.43
N LEU A 64 -20.26 -10.59 1.69
CA LEU A 64 -20.96 -11.10 2.85
C LEU A 64 -22.38 -10.55 2.73
N GLN A 65 -23.21 -11.29 1.99
CA GLN A 65 -24.64 -11.14 2.04
C GLN A 65 -25.05 -11.49 3.47
N LEU A 66 -25.26 -10.45 4.27
CA LEU A 66 -25.89 -10.58 5.56
C LEU A 66 -27.37 -10.90 5.27
N PHE A 67 -27.70 -12.19 5.21
CA PHE A 67 -29.08 -12.64 5.08
C PHE A 67 -29.82 -12.38 6.39
N ASP A 68 -31.02 -11.79 6.28
CA ASP A 68 -32.00 -11.55 7.35
C ASP A 68 -32.57 -12.86 7.91
#